data_AF-A0A948L121-F1
#
_entry.id   AF-A0A948L121-F1
#
_cell.length_a   1.000
_cell.length_b   1.000
_cell.length_c   1.000
_cell.angle_alpha   90.00
_cell.angle_beta   90.00
_cell.angle_gamma   90.00
#
_symmetry.space_group_name_H-M   'P 1'
#
loop_
_entity.id
_entity.type
_entity.pdbx_description
1 polymer ?
#
loop_
_entity_poly.entity_id
_entity_poly.type
_entity_poly.pdbx_seq_one_letter_code
_entity_poly.pdbx_strand_id
1 'polypeptide(L)'
;MPENRQARRAAKARSRLKGVYRMDVVHIPEEGLTEREAYEAMKDLPGFDLDEDGWSYTVHGPDGLHRIEGVRLNDEILEHERFGWLNVSHAKRLVEGAAAQTLPISDGLKRNLANRPVDPGRAAGMSLAKRDTPILMIMGSDGVHVIDGGHRVRRRQSDGLTTVDAYLLRAEALPELRVRRYCRGSTGRWESRNTVSDRAFAIEVNGAVQFAKRMADAHQ
;
A
#
# COMPACT_ATOMS: atom_id res chain seq x y z
N MET A 1 -10.06 30.37 -15.58
CA MET A 1 -8.63 30.42 -15.17
C MET A 1 -8.20 29.12 -14.47
N PRO A 2 -8.07 27.97 -15.16
CA PRO A 2 -7.72 26.67 -14.56
C PRO A 2 -6.21 26.48 -14.31
N GLU A 3 -5.36 27.08 -15.15
CA GLU A 3 -3.89 26.90 -15.14
C GLU A 3 -3.24 27.37 -13.84
N ASN A 4 -3.76 28.44 -13.25
CA ASN A 4 -3.20 29.03 -12.03
C ASN A 4 -3.44 28.16 -10.78
N ARG A 5 -4.42 27.23 -10.83
CA ARG A 5 -4.71 26.29 -9.75
C ARG A 5 -3.82 25.05 -9.81
N GLN A 6 -3.53 24.57 -11.03
CA GLN A 6 -2.61 23.44 -11.26
C GLN A 6 -1.16 23.81 -10.91
N ALA A 7 -0.67 24.97 -11.37
CA ALA A 7 0.67 25.43 -11.05
C ALA A 7 0.89 25.60 -9.53
N ARG A 8 -0.13 26.10 -8.82
CA ARG A 8 -0.10 26.22 -7.35
C ARG A 8 -0.11 24.87 -6.64
N ARG A 9 -0.83 23.86 -7.15
CA ARG A 9 -0.82 22.49 -6.61
C ARG A 9 0.53 21.81 -6.83
N ALA A 10 1.07 21.88 -8.05
CA ALA A 10 2.40 21.34 -8.36
C ALA A 10 3.51 22.04 -7.55
N ALA A 11 3.46 23.36 -7.38
CA ALA A 11 4.41 24.09 -6.54
C ALA A 11 4.29 23.74 -5.05
N LYS A 12 3.07 23.52 -4.55
CA LYS A 12 2.83 23.06 -3.17
C LYS A 12 3.33 21.62 -2.97
N ALA A 13 3.09 20.73 -3.94
CA ALA A 13 3.62 19.37 -3.96
C ALA A 13 5.16 19.40 -3.97
N ARG A 14 5.80 20.20 -4.84
CA ARG A 14 7.27 20.39 -4.89
C ARG A 14 7.84 20.95 -3.59
N SER A 15 7.19 21.95 -2.98
CA SER A 15 7.60 22.52 -1.68
C SER A 15 7.50 21.51 -0.53
N ARG A 16 6.49 20.63 -0.57
CA ARG A 16 6.32 19.54 0.41
C ARG A 16 7.26 18.37 0.16
N LEU A 17 7.54 18.03 -1.10
CA LEU A 17 8.55 17.04 -1.49
C LEU A 17 9.95 17.46 -1.00
N LYS A 18 10.26 18.76 -0.99
CA LYS A 18 11.49 19.27 -0.35
C LYS A 18 11.55 19.03 1.17
N GLY A 19 10.41 18.88 1.85
CA GLY A 19 10.32 18.49 3.26
C GLY A 19 10.15 16.98 3.50
N VAL A 20 9.92 16.19 2.45
CA VAL A 20 9.68 14.72 2.46
C VAL A 20 10.92 13.94 1.98
N TYR A 21 12.09 14.58 1.90
CA TYR A 21 13.39 13.88 1.91
C TYR A 21 13.74 13.32 3.31
N ARG A 22 12.76 12.75 4.02
CA ARG A 22 13.00 11.79 5.12
C ARG A 22 12.75 10.41 4.54
N MET A 23 13.84 9.64 4.45
CA MET A 23 14.04 8.40 3.69
C MET A 23 13.10 7.21 3.95
N ASP A 24 12.06 7.36 4.75
CA ASP A 24 11.16 6.25 5.11
C ASP A 24 9.88 6.21 4.29
N VAL A 25 9.58 7.24 3.50
CA VAL A 25 8.29 7.37 2.85
C VAL A 25 8.47 8.20 1.56
N VAL A 26 8.68 7.54 0.41
CA VAL A 26 8.10 8.08 -0.85
C VAL A 26 6.61 7.72 -0.83
N HIS A 27 5.89 8.14 0.23
CA HIS A 27 4.49 8.44 0.05
C HIS A 27 4.49 9.71 -0.78
N ILE A 28 3.67 9.70 -1.80
CA ILE A 28 2.94 10.90 -2.18
C ILE A 28 1.59 10.77 -1.47
N PRO A 29 1.43 11.22 -0.19
CA PRO A 29 0.15 11.11 0.49
C PRO A 29 -0.57 12.43 0.27
N GLU A 30 -1.03 12.66 -0.94
CA GLU A 30 -2.17 13.54 -1.10
C GLU A 30 -3.20 12.74 -1.89
N GLU A 31 -4.25 12.30 -1.18
CA GLU A 31 -5.51 11.91 -1.80
C GLU A 31 -5.80 12.97 -2.90
N GLY A 32 -5.72 12.57 -4.18
CA GLY A 32 -6.13 13.40 -5.30
C GLY A 32 -5.04 14.07 -6.15
N LEU A 33 -3.76 13.64 -6.14
CA LEU A 33 -2.86 13.94 -7.26
C LEU A 33 -3.09 12.95 -8.42
N THR A 34 -3.35 13.50 -9.59
CA THR A 34 -3.32 12.74 -10.84
C THR A 34 -1.91 12.25 -11.13
N GLU A 35 -1.78 11.16 -11.89
CA GLU A 35 -0.48 10.63 -12.34
C GLU A 35 0.35 11.71 -13.05
N ARG A 36 -0.30 12.55 -13.85
CA ARG A 36 0.33 13.72 -14.49
C ARG A 36 0.87 14.71 -13.46
N GLU A 37 0.14 15.03 -12.41
CA GLU A 37 0.63 15.94 -11.35
C GLU A 37 1.80 15.33 -10.58
N ALA A 38 1.79 14.02 -10.34
CA ALA A 38 2.91 13.31 -9.72
C ALA A 38 4.15 13.33 -10.61
N TYR A 39 4.01 13.03 -11.91
CA TYR A 39 5.08 13.14 -12.90
C TYR A 39 5.65 14.56 -12.96
N GLU A 40 4.80 15.57 -13.08
CA GLU A 40 5.22 16.98 -13.11
C GLU A 40 5.95 17.41 -11.82
N ALA A 41 5.67 16.77 -10.69
CA ALA A 41 6.38 17.02 -9.44
C ALA A 41 7.75 16.33 -9.38
N MET A 42 7.93 15.21 -10.08
CA MET A 42 9.14 14.37 -10.01
C MET A 42 10.09 14.53 -11.20
N LYS A 43 9.61 14.94 -12.37
CA LYS A 43 10.39 14.97 -13.63
C LYS A 43 11.69 15.79 -13.58
N ASP A 44 11.73 16.81 -12.72
CA ASP A 44 12.89 17.68 -12.55
C ASP A 44 13.82 17.22 -11.41
N LEU A 45 13.51 16.09 -10.75
CA LEU A 45 14.35 15.55 -9.68
C LEU A 45 15.59 14.86 -10.27
N PRO A 46 16.77 14.99 -9.64
CA PRO A 46 17.97 14.34 -10.13
C PRO A 46 17.80 12.82 -10.22
N GLY A 47 18.23 12.21 -11.33
CA GLY A 47 18.17 10.76 -11.53
C GLY A 47 16.76 10.20 -11.63
N PHE A 48 15.76 11.09 -11.79
CA PHE A 48 14.42 10.67 -12.08
C PHE A 48 14.35 10.08 -13.49
N ASP A 49 13.89 8.83 -13.56
CA ASP A 49 13.56 8.14 -14.79
C ASP A 49 12.37 7.25 -14.52
N LEU A 50 11.40 7.23 -15.42
CA LEU A 50 10.19 6.41 -15.30
C LEU A 50 10.29 5.30 -16.34
N ASP A 51 10.21 4.04 -15.91
CA ASP A 51 10.22 2.90 -16.84
C ASP A 51 9.04 3.04 -17.83
N GLU A 52 9.20 2.51 -19.05
CA GLU A 52 8.24 2.69 -20.16
C GLU A 52 6.82 2.23 -19.82
N ASP A 53 6.68 1.23 -18.96
CA ASP A 53 5.40 0.69 -18.51
C ASP A 53 4.76 1.50 -17.36
N GLY A 54 5.47 2.48 -16.82
CA GLY A 54 5.07 3.32 -15.69
C GLY A 54 5.06 2.61 -14.34
N TRP A 55 5.55 1.37 -14.24
CA TRP A 55 5.48 0.53 -13.02
C TRP A 55 6.76 0.51 -12.20
N SER A 56 7.78 1.24 -12.64
CA SER A 56 8.98 1.48 -11.85
C SER A 56 9.53 2.86 -12.14
N TYR A 57 10.27 3.41 -11.20
CA TYR A 57 11.02 4.64 -11.44
C TYR A 57 12.32 4.64 -10.65
N THR A 58 13.28 5.43 -11.11
CA THR A 58 14.46 5.80 -10.34
C THR A 58 14.37 7.23 -9.83
N VAL A 59 15.12 7.54 -8.77
CA VAL A 59 15.31 8.92 -8.27
C VAL A 59 16.52 8.97 -7.36
N HIS A 60 17.30 10.05 -7.37
CA HIS A 60 18.38 10.23 -6.40
C HIS A 60 17.83 10.53 -5.00
N GLY A 61 18.30 9.77 -4.03
CA GLY A 61 18.10 9.99 -2.59
C GLY A 61 19.43 10.30 -1.89
N PRO A 62 19.40 10.49 -0.55
CA PRO A 62 20.57 10.89 0.22
C PRO A 62 21.74 9.90 0.19
N ASP A 63 21.46 8.61 0.01
CA ASP A 63 22.40 7.49 0.04
C ASP A 63 22.72 6.89 -1.34
N GLY A 64 22.14 7.42 -2.42
CA GLY A 64 22.43 6.93 -3.78
C GLY A 64 21.28 7.10 -4.75
N LEU A 65 21.36 6.41 -5.89
CA LEU A 65 20.25 6.30 -6.84
C LEU A 65 19.30 5.21 -6.36
N HIS A 66 18.03 5.52 -6.15
CA HIS A 66 17.01 4.53 -5.77
C HIS A 66 16.28 4.04 -7.00
N ARG A 67 15.91 2.77 -7.02
CA ARG A 67 14.93 2.17 -7.95
C ARG A 67 13.79 1.59 -7.14
N ILE A 68 12.56 1.92 -7.53
CA ILE A 68 11.35 1.38 -6.91
C ILE A 68 10.55 0.70 -8.01
N GLU A 69 10.29 -0.59 -7.83
CA GLU A 69 9.58 -1.46 -8.80
C GLU A 69 8.23 -1.89 -8.24
N GLY A 70 7.25 -2.13 -9.13
CA GLY A 70 5.91 -2.59 -8.78
C GLY A 70 4.97 -1.46 -8.33
N VAL A 71 5.25 -0.21 -8.73
CA VAL A 71 4.52 0.97 -8.29
C VAL A 71 4.45 2.05 -9.37
N ARG A 72 3.28 2.68 -9.52
CA ARG A 72 3.12 3.87 -10.36
C ARG A 72 3.35 5.17 -9.58
N LEU A 73 3.61 6.24 -10.31
CA LEU A 73 3.68 7.58 -9.74
C LEU A 73 2.31 7.98 -9.19
N ASN A 74 2.16 8.03 -7.86
CA ASN A 74 0.94 8.29 -7.06
C ASN A 74 0.28 7.06 -6.40
N ASP A 75 0.81 5.86 -6.60
CA ASP A 75 0.24 4.68 -5.97
C ASP A 75 0.40 4.73 -4.44
N GLU A 76 -0.62 4.27 -3.72
CA GLU A 76 -0.57 4.08 -2.28
C GLU A 76 0.19 2.79 -1.97
N ILE A 77 1.22 2.89 -1.13
CA ILE A 77 2.02 1.75 -0.70
C ILE A 77 1.84 1.55 0.81
N LEU A 78 1.73 0.30 1.23
CA LEU A 78 1.74 -0.14 2.62
C LEU A 78 3.00 -0.92 2.90
N GLU A 79 3.71 -0.58 3.97
CA GLU A 79 4.71 -1.49 4.55
C GLU A 79 4.04 -2.45 5.55
N HIS A 80 4.23 -3.74 5.34
CA HIS A 80 3.70 -4.82 6.15
C HIS A 80 4.81 -5.70 6.71
N GLU A 81 4.76 -6.02 7.99
CA GLU A 81 5.80 -6.80 8.68
C GLU A 81 6.09 -8.15 8.04
N ARG A 82 5.07 -8.82 7.49
CA ARG A 82 5.20 -10.14 6.86
C ARG A 82 5.44 -10.11 5.36
N PHE A 83 4.96 -9.07 4.68
CA PHE A 83 4.92 -9.02 3.21
C PHE A 83 5.93 -8.02 2.63
N GLY A 84 6.53 -7.18 3.46
CA GLY A 84 7.29 -6.02 3.01
C GLY A 84 6.37 -4.96 2.44
N TRP A 85 6.80 -4.31 1.36
CA TRP A 85 6.07 -3.21 0.75
C TRP A 85 5.03 -3.74 -0.26
N LEU A 86 3.79 -3.29 -0.14
CA LEU A 86 2.66 -3.71 -0.98
C LEU A 86 1.97 -2.52 -1.64
N ASN A 87 1.67 -2.63 -2.92
CA ASN A 87 0.94 -1.62 -3.69
C ASN A 87 -0.58 -1.74 -3.44
N VAL A 88 -1.09 -0.89 -2.56
CA VAL A 88 -2.51 -0.83 -2.18
C VAL A 88 -3.36 -0.29 -3.33
N SER A 89 -2.86 0.68 -4.10
CA SER A 89 -3.58 1.17 -5.28
C SER A 89 -3.77 0.08 -6.33
N HIS A 90 -2.76 -0.77 -6.53
CA HIS A 90 -2.89 -1.93 -7.41
C HIS A 90 -3.89 -2.95 -6.88
N ALA A 91 -3.88 -3.22 -5.57
CA ALA A 91 -4.88 -4.06 -4.93
C ALA A 91 -6.31 -3.53 -5.14
N LYS A 92 -6.51 -2.21 -5.06
CA LYS A 92 -7.80 -1.55 -5.36
C LYS A 92 -8.23 -1.80 -6.82
N ARG A 93 -7.29 -1.71 -7.77
CA ARG A 93 -7.55 -2.00 -9.20
C ARG A 93 -7.94 -3.46 -9.43
N LEU A 94 -7.31 -4.41 -8.74
CA LEU A 94 -7.62 -5.86 -8.87
C LEU A 94 -9.03 -6.22 -8.42
N VAL A 95 -9.63 -5.45 -7.51
CA VAL A 95 -10.97 -5.69 -6.98
C VAL A 95 -12.01 -4.73 -7.55
N GLU A 96 -11.62 -3.90 -8.51
CA GLU A 96 -12.54 -2.96 -9.16
C GLU A 96 -13.65 -3.74 -9.88
N GLY A 97 -14.91 -3.40 -9.58
CA GLY A 97 -16.08 -4.10 -10.10
C GLY A 97 -16.41 -5.43 -9.41
N ALA A 98 -15.60 -5.90 -8.46
CA ALA A 98 -15.95 -7.05 -7.63
C ALA A 98 -17.03 -6.70 -6.60
N ALA A 99 -17.78 -7.70 -6.13
CA ALA A 99 -18.68 -7.55 -5.00
C ALA A 99 -17.90 -7.73 -3.68
N ALA A 100 -18.01 -6.77 -2.76
CA ALA A 100 -17.47 -6.92 -1.42
C ALA A 100 -18.27 -7.99 -0.66
N GLN A 101 -17.58 -8.70 0.24
CA GLN A 101 -18.19 -9.71 1.09
C GLN A 101 -18.29 -9.18 2.51
N THR A 102 -19.42 -9.41 3.17
CA THR A 102 -19.58 -9.09 4.59
C THR A 102 -18.90 -10.16 5.44
N LEU A 103 -17.85 -9.76 6.18
CA LEU A 103 -17.07 -10.65 7.04
C LEU A 103 -17.24 -10.29 8.52
N PRO A 104 -17.20 -11.27 9.44
CA PRO A 104 -17.18 -10.99 10.87
C PRO A 104 -15.86 -10.33 11.28
N ILE A 105 -15.92 -9.38 12.21
CA ILE A 105 -14.75 -8.80 12.89
C ILE A 105 -14.31 -9.79 13.98
N SER A 106 -13.68 -10.89 13.55
CA SER A 106 -13.21 -11.97 14.41
C SER A 106 -12.02 -11.54 15.28
N ASP A 107 -11.75 -12.25 16.36
CA ASP A 107 -10.59 -11.95 17.23
C ASP A 107 -9.25 -12.07 16.49
N GLY A 108 -9.16 -12.92 15.47
CA GLY A 108 -8.01 -12.96 14.56
C GLY A 108 -7.81 -11.63 13.83
N LEU A 109 -8.89 -11.07 13.26
CA LEU A 109 -8.84 -9.75 12.62
C LEU A 109 -8.47 -8.64 13.61
N LYS A 110 -9.01 -8.69 14.84
CA LYS A 110 -8.69 -7.72 15.90
C LYS A 110 -7.20 -7.74 16.23
N ARG A 111 -6.60 -8.93 16.38
CA ARG A 111 -5.17 -9.09 16.65
C ARG A 111 -4.31 -8.57 15.49
N ASN A 112 -4.66 -8.90 14.24
CA ASN A 112 -3.93 -8.42 13.06
C ASN A 112 -3.97 -6.89 12.90
N LEU A 113 -5.02 -6.25 13.41
CA LEU A 113 -5.14 -4.78 13.46
C LEU A 113 -4.48 -4.14 14.69
N ALA A 114 -4.25 -4.89 15.77
CA ALA A 114 -3.65 -4.36 16.99
C ALA A 114 -2.20 -3.94 16.77
N ASN A 115 -1.49 -4.63 15.88
CA ASN A 115 -0.08 -4.38 15.57
C ASN A 115 0.13 -3.22 14.59
N ARG A 116 -0.94 -2.50 14.21
CA ARG A 116 -0.87 -1.42 13.21
C ARG A 116 -1.18 -0.06 13.81
N PRO A 117 -0.44 0.98 13.40
CA PRO A 117 -0.74 2.34 13.81
C PRO A 117 -2.10 2.75 13.25
N VAL A 118 -3.10 2.80 14.13
CA VAL A 118 -4.39 3.44 13.85
C VAL A 118 -4.46 4.68 14.72
N ASP A 119 -4.60 5.84 14.08
CA ASP A 119 -4.83 7.11 14.77
C ASP A 119 -6.26 7.10 15.35
N PRO A 120 -6.41 7.12 16.70
CA PRO A 120 -7.72 7.10 17.33
C PRO A 120 -8.57 8.32 16.95
N GLY A 121 -7.94 9.50 16.80
CA GLY A 121 -8.63 10.73 16.40
C GLY A 121 -9.16 10.65 14.98
N ARG A 122 -8.37 10.08 14.05
CA ARG A 122 -8.81 9.87 12.66
C ARG A 122 -9.96 8.87 12.56
N ALA A 123 -9.95 7.80 13.37
CA ALA A 123 -11.05 6.85 13.42
C ALA A 123 -12.32 7.48 14.05
N ALA A 124 -12.17 8.23 15.15
CA ALA A 124 -13.27 8.90 15.83
C ALA A 124 -13.89 10.07 15.04
N GLY A 125 -13.11 10.73 14.18
CA GLY A 125 -13.59 11.81 13.29
C GLY A 125 -14.16 11.32 11.95
N MET A 126 -14.15 10.02 11.68
CA MET A 126 -14.56 9.47 10.38
C MET A 126 -16.08 9.53 10.17
N SER A 127 -16.52 9.97 8.98
CA SER A 127 -17.93 9.95 8.60
C SER A 127 -18.45 8.52 8.41
N LEU A 128 -19.76 8.32 8.59
CA LEU A 128 -20.40 7.01 8.41
C LEU A 128 -20.19 6.46 6.98
N ALA A 129 -20.31 7.31 5.96
CA ALA A 129 -20.05 6.91 4.57
C ALA A 129 -18.61 6.40 4.35
N LYS A 130 -17.61 7.07 4.96
CA LYS A 130 -16.21 6.61 4.88
C LYS A 130 -15.98 5.36 5.73
N ARG A 131 -16.64 5.22 6.87
CA ARG A 131 -16.61 4.01 7.71
C ARG A 131 -17.14 2.78 6.95
N ASP A 132 -18.21 2.96 6.19
CA ASP A 132 -18.93 1.89 5.49
C ASP A 132 -18.33 1.55 4.12
N THR A 133 -17.27 2.24 3.71
CA THR A 133 -16.51 1.86 2.51
C THR A 133 -15.80 0.50 2.75
N PRO A 134 -15.87 -0.45 1.81
CA PRO A 134 -15.21 -1.74 1.98
C PRO A 134 -13.72 -1.63 2.29
N ILE A 135 -13.22 -2.57 3.09
CA ILE A 135 -11.79 -2.70 3.39
C ILE A 135 -11.10 -3.61 2.37
N LEU A 136 -9.78 -3.53 2.28
CA LEU A 136 -9.00 -4.50 1.53
C LEU A 136 -8.33 -5.46 2.51
N MET A 137 -8.41 -6.74 2.18
CA MET A 137 -7.78 -7.81 2.92
C MET A 137 -7.04 -8.75 1.98
N ILE A 138 -6.00 -9.42 2.49
CA ILE A 138 -5.25 -10.43 1.74
C ILE A 138 -4.99 -11.66 2.62
N MET A 139 -5.06 -12.84 2.00
CA MET A 139 -4.70 -14.09 2.68
C MET A 139 -3.19 -14.21 2.84
N GLY A 140 -2.75 -14.39 4.08
CA GLY A 140 -1.40 -14.80 4.49
C GLY A 140 -1.38 -16.23 5.01
N SER A 141 -0.20 -16.70 5.39
CA SER A 141 0.02 -18.08 5.87
C SER A 141 -0.61 -18.41 7.22
N ASP A 142 -1.00 -17.39 8.00
CA ASP A 142 -1.61 -17.49 9.33
C ASP A 142 -3.05 -16.96 9.39
N GLY A 143 -3.64 -16.62 8.24
CA GLY A 143 -4.97 -16.05 8.17
C GLY A 143 -5.03 -14.78 7.33
N VAL A 144 -6.00 -13.92 7.63
CA VAL A 144 -6.33 -12.77 6.79
C VAL A 144 -5.77 -11.48 7.37
N HIS A 145 -5.10 -10.69 6.54
CA HIS A 145 -4.49 -9.41 6.89
C HIS A 145 -5.22 -8.27 6.21
N VAL A 146 -5.56 -7.21 6.95
CA VAL A 146 -6.05 -5.96 6.34
C VAL A 146 -4.91 -5.38 5.50
N ILE A 147 -5.14 -4.69 4.39
CA ILE A 147 -4.09 -3.91 3.70
C ILE A 147 -4.56 -2.49 3.38
N ASP A 148 -5.86 -2.24 3.47
CA ASP A 148 -6.45 -0.90 3.52
C ASP A 148 -7.67 -0.91 4.44
N GLY A 149 -7.92 0.19 5.15
CA GLY A 149 -9.14 0.36 5.94
C GLY A 149 -9.03 0.03 7.42
N GLY A 150 -7.83 -0.06 8.00
CA GLY A 150 -7.65 -0.31 9.44
C GLY A 150 -8.39 0.69 10.35
N HIS A 151 -8.40 1.98 9.98
CA HIS A 151 -9.20 3.01 10.66
C HIS A 151 -10.71 2.76 10.56
N ARG A 152 -11.18 2.22 9.42
CA ARG A 152 -12.61 1.89 9.20
C ARG A 152 -13.03 0.76 10.13
N VAL A 153 -12.22 -0.30 10.25
CA VAL A 153 -12.50 -1.41 11.18
C VAL A 153 -12.54 -0.92 12.62
N ARG A 154 -11.58 -0.08 13.05
CA ARG A 154 -11.57 0.49 14.41
C ARG A 154 -12.80 1.33 14.69
N ARG A 155 -13.24 2.15 13.73
CA ARG A 155 -14.47 2.93 13.87
C ARG A 155 -15.72 2.03 13.96
N ARG A 156 -15.80 0.98 13.15
CA ARG A 156 -16.91 0.02 13.24
C ARG A 156 -16.97 -0.67 14.61
N GLN A 157 -15.82 -1.03 15.17
CA GLN A 157 -15.73 -1.59 16.52
C GLN A 157 -16.21 -0.62 17.59
N SER A 158 -15.81 0.67 17.52
CA SER A 158 -16.30 1.67 18.48
C SER A 158 -17.79 1.95 18.36
N ASP A 159 -18.35 1.78 17.17
CA ASP A 159 -19.79 1.89 16.91
C ASP A 159 -20.57 0.61 17.29
N GLY A 160 -19.92 -0.42 17.85
CA GLY A 160 -20.57 -1.67 18.26
C GLY A 160 -20.92 -2.63 17.12
N LEU A 161 -20.41 -2.38 15.91
CA LEU A 161 -20.66 -3.23 14.75
C LEU A 161 -19.75 -4.46 14.76
N THR A 162 -20.31 -5.62 14.42
CA THR A 162 -19.62 -6.93 14.49
C THR A 162 -19.14 -7.44 13.14
N THR A 163 -19.49 -6.75 12.05
CA THR A 163 -19.13 -7.14 10.67
C THR A 163 -18.50 -5.99 9.92
N VAL A 164 -17.81 -6.27 8.81
CA VAL A 164 -17.25 -5.28 7.88
C VAL A 164 -17.32 -5.83 6.46
N ASP A 165 -17.63 -4.97 5.49
CA ASP A 165 -17.54 -5.34 4.08
C ASP A 165 -16.08 -5.28 3.63
N ALA A 166 -15.63 -6.34 2.96
CA ALA A 166 -14.23 -6.50 2.58
C ALA A 166 -14.11 -7.10 1.17
N TYR A 167 -13.08 -6.65 0.46
CA TYR A 167 -12.53 -7.41 -0.66
C TYR A 167 -11.39 -8.29 -0.14
N LEU A 168 -11.56 -9.60 -0.29
CA LEU A 168 -10.55 -10.58 0.12
C LEU A 168 -9.74 -11.03 -1.09
N LEU A 169 -8.50 -10.57 -1.15
CA LEU A 169 -7.53 -11.00 -2.15
C LEU A 169 -6.96 -12.36 -1.77
N ARG A 170 -6.81 -13.22 -2.79
CA ARG A 170 -6.19 -14.53 -2.63
C ARG A 170 -4.67 -14.40 -2.50
N ALA A 171 -4.04 -15.44 -1.95
CA ALA A 171 -2.60 -15.48 -1.73
C ALA A 171 -1.79 -15.27 -3.03
N GLU A 172 -2.33 -15.70 -4.17
CA GLU A 172 -1.72 -15.56 -5.49
C GLU A 172 -1.58 -14.11 -5.95
N ALA A 173 -2.30 -13.16 -5.34
CA ALA A 173 -2.14 -11.73 -5.63
C ALA A 173 -0.88 -11.14 -4.97
N LEU A 174 -0.34 -11.76 -3.91
CA LEU A 174 0.80 -11.21 -3.16
C LEU A 174 2.00 -10.87 -4.08
N PRO A 175 2.47 -11.77 -4.98
CA PRO A 175 3.60 -11.46 -5.86
C PRO A 175 3.38 -10.25 -6.78
N GLU A 176 2.16 -10.07 -7.28
CA GLU A 176 1.78 -8.96 -8.16
C GLU A 176 1.73 -7.63 -7.39
N LEU A 177 1.34 -7.66 -6.12
CA LEU A 177 1.26 -6.47 -5.28
C LEU A 177 2.60 -6.04 -4.68
N ARG A 178 3.65 -6.85 -4.82
CA ARG A 178 4.91 -6.61 -4.13
C ARG A 178 5.67 -5.44 -4.76
N VAL A 179 6.01 -4.47 -3.92
CA VAL A 179 6.92 -3.38 -4.26
C VAL A 179 8.34 -3.75 -3.86
N ARG A 180 9.31 -3.53 -4.75
CA ARG A 180 10.73 -3.75 -4.49
C ARG A 180 11.48 -2.44 -4.49
N ARG A 181 12.41 -2.28 -3.55
CA ARG A 181 13.29 -1.12 -3.42
C ARG A 181 14.74 -1.55 -3.56
N TYR A 182 15.48 -0.80 -4.36
CA TYR A 182 16.92 -0.97 -4.51
C TYR A 182 17.61 0.38 -4.39
N CYS A 183 18.85 0.36 -3.90
CA CYS A 183 19.71 1.53 -3.85
C CYS A 183 21.05 1.22 -4.51
N ARG A 184 21.52 2.13 -5.36
CA ARG A 184 22.86 2.12 -5.94
C ARG A 184 23.67 3.23 -5.27
N GLY A 185 24.41 2.85 -4.24
CA GLY A 185 25.28 3.73 -3.46
C GLY A 185 26.67 3.90 -4.07
N SER A 186 27.66 4.20 -3.22
CA SER A 186 29.06 4.46 -3.63
C SER A 186 29.76 3.27 -4.29
N THR A 187 29.30 2.05 -4.02
CA THR A 187 29.83 0.81 -4.64
C THR A 187 29.43 0.67 -6.11
N GLY A 188 28.48 1.48 -6.60
CA GLY A 188 27.94 1.40 -7.95
C GLY A 188 27.08 0.16 -8.21
N ARG A 189 26.85 -0.70 -7.21
CA ARG A 189 26.00 -1.91 -7.33
C ARG A 189 24.62 -1.65 -6.78
N TRP A 190 23.61 -2.28 -7.39
CA TRP A 190 22.25 -2.29 -6.86
C TRP A 190 22.15 -3.22 -5.65
N GLU A 191 21.72 -2.68 -4.52
CA GLU A 191 21.49 -3.42 -3.29
C GLU A 191 20.01 -3.37 -2.94
N SER A 192 19.42 -4.51 -2.57
CA SER A 192 18.04 -4.55 -2.10
C SER A 192 17.89 -3.78 -0.78
N ARG A 193 16.85 -2.96 -0.70
CA ARG A 193 16.39 -2.23 0.49
C ARG A 193 15.02 -2.73 0.95
N ASN A 194 14.65 -3.94 0.57
CA ASN A 194 13.38 -4.56 0.97
C ASN A 194 13.43 -4.95 2.45
N THR A 195 12.38 -4.61 3.20
CA THR A 195 12.26 -5.02 4.62
C THR A 195 11.93 -6.49 4.81
N VAL A 196 11.36 -7.12 3.79
CA VAL A 196 11.20 -8.58 3.71
C VAL A 196 11.98 -9.11 2.51
N SER A 197 12.90 -10.05 2.77
CA SER A 197 13.72 -10.69 1.73
C SER A 197 12.88 -11.51 0.74
N ASP A 198 13.39 -11.72 -0.47
CA ASP A 198 12.69 -12.53 -1.49
C ASP A 198 12.40 -13.94 -1.04
N ARG A 199 13.34 -14.55 -0.31
CA ARG A 199 13.17 -15.89 0.25
C ARG A 199 12.06 -15.92 1.30
N ALA A 200 12.07 -14.98 2.24
CA ALA A 200 11.04 -14.90 3.27
C ALA A 200 9.65 -14.66 2.66
N PHE A 201 9.57 -13.76 1.68
CA PHE A 201 8.35 -13.49 0.94
C PHE A 201 7.83 -14.73 0.19
N ALA A 202 8.70 -15.46 -0.50
CA ALA A 202 8.30 -16.69 -1.21
C ALA A 202 7.78 -17.78 -0.26
N ILE A 203 8.39 -17.92 0.92
CA ILE A 203 7.91 -18.83 1.97
C ILE A 203 6.51 -18.40 2.42
N GLU A 204 6.30 -17.10 2.62
CA GLU A 204 5.01 -16.54 3.04
C GLU A 204 3.91 -16.82 2.00
N VAL A 205 4.17 -16.54 0.73
CA VAL A 205 3.21 -16.80 -0.38
C VAL A 205 2.84 -18.29 -0.43
N ASN A 206 3.84 -19.17 -0.38
CA ASN A 206 3.58 -20.61 -0.39
C ASN A 206 2.77 -21.05 0.83
N GLY A 207 3.10 -20.54 2.01
CA GLY A 207 2.35 -20.81 3.24
C GLY A 207 0.89 -20.35 3.14
N ALA A 208 0.66 -19.16 2.56
CA ALA A 208 -0.66 -18.59 2.35
C ALA A 208 -1.51 -19.42 1.38
N VAL A 209 -0.93 -19.89 0.27
CA VAL A 209 -1.60 -20.80 -0.68
C VAL A 209 -1.98 -22.12 0.00
N GLN A 210 -1.08 -22.71 0.80
CA GLN A 210 -1.37 -23.94 1.52
C GLN A 210 -2.43 -23.75 2.61
N PHE A 211 -2.42 -22.61 3.30
CA PHE A 211 -3.45 -22.24 4.27
C PHE A 211 -4.83 -22.12 3.60
N ALA A 212 -4.91 -21.41 2.48
CA ALA A 212 -6.15 -21.24 1.73
C ALA A 212 -6.74 -22.59 1.28
N LYS A 213 -5.89 -23.52 0.80
CA LYS A 213 -6.32 -24.87 0.43
C LYS A 213 -6.91 -25.64 1.62
N ARG A 214 -6.21 -25.66 2.76
CA ARG A 214 -6.72 -26.33 3.97
C ARG A 214 -8.06 -25.77 4.45
N MET A 215 -8.24 -24.45 4.35
CA MET A 215 -9.52 -23.81 4.70
C MET A 215 -10.64 -24.22 3.73
N ALA A 216 -10.35 -24.30 2.43
CA ALA A 216 -11.34 -24.76 1.45
C ALA A 216 -11.75 -26.23 1.67
N ASP A 217 -10.79 -27.09 2.01
CA ASP A 217 -11.03 -28.52 2.24
C ASP A 217 -11.80 -28.77 3.55
N ALA A 218 -11.61 -27.93 4.58
CA ALA A 218 -12.31 -28.06 5.87
C ALA A 218 -13.80 -27.67 5.82
N HIS A 219 -14.25 -27.07 4.71
CA HIS A 219 -15.63 -26.63 4.49
C HIS A 219 -16.38 -27.50 3.46
N GLN A 220 -15.79 -28.61 3.03
CA GLN A 220 -16.44 -29.67 2.23
C GLN A 220 -16.88 -30.82 3.14
#